data_AF-A0A928SZE6-F1
#
_entry.id   AF-A0A928SZE6-F1
#
_cell.length_a   1.000
_cell.length_b   1.000
_cell.length_c   1.000
_cell.angle_alpha   90.00
_cell.angle_beta   90.00
_cell.angle_gamma   90.00
#
_symmetry.space_group_name_H-M   'P 1'
#
loop_
_entity.id
_entity.type
_entity.pdbx_description
1 polymer ?
#
loop_
_entity_poly.entity_id
_entity_poly.type
_entity_poly.pdbx_seq_one_letter_code
_entity_poly.pdbx_strand_id
1 'polypeptide(L)'
;MVASLKTKLRLPRRYREFLAECDPLDLETRTPSERVRLIRADDLEKEQAGFALDDEGNPISSPTSQGWRPAWVIVGHSALLGDPYFLDTSSPDPEGDCPVYTAMSGTDNWKPRLCASSFALFVRILAIGMEVAQGFAEDDVDPDDEQTFRDALGPRLREYDPAALKAGHWT
;
A
#
# COMPACT_ATOMS: atom_id res chain seq x y z
N MET A 1 9.59 15.38 12.32
CA MET A 1 8.81 14.84 11.19
C MET A 1 8.39 13.40 11.45
N VAL A 2 9.20 12.37 11.17
CA VAL A 2 8.79 10.96 11.45
C VAL A 2 8.43 10.70 12.92
N ALA A 3 9.14 11.33 13.86
CA ALA A 3 8.85 11.21 15.30
C ALA A 3 7.48 11.81 15.71
N SER A 4 7.01 12.89 15.07
CA SER A 4 5.68 13.45 15.34
C SER A 4 4.57 12.58 14.73
N LEU A 5 4.80 12.05 13.52
CA LEU A 5 3.89 11.10 12.87
C LEU A 5 3.71 9.81 13.68
N LYS A 6 4.78 9.30 14.31
CA LYS A 6 4.73 8.11 15.19
C LYS A 6 3.60 8.22 16.22
N THR A 7 3.54 9.32 16.95
CA THR A 7 2.57 9.48 18.04
C THR A 7 1.17 9.71 17.49
N LYS A 8 1.07 10.52 16.42
CA LYS A 8 -0.19 10.95 15.83
C LYS A 8 -0.92 9.83 15.08
N LEU A 9 -0.19 9.10 14.23
CA LEU A 9 -0.72 8.04 13.37
C LEU A 9 -0.39 6.63 13.86
N ARG A 10 0.23 6.50 15.05
CA ARG A 10 0.66 5.22 15.63
C ARG A 10 1.52 4.40 14.67
N LEU A 11 2.39 5.07 13.89
CA LEU A 11 3.15 4.41 12.82
C LEU A 11 3.99 3.24 13.35
N PRO A 12 3.85 2.04 12.75
CA PRO A 12 4.58 0.86 13.17
C PRO A 12 6.08 1.01 12.89
N ARG A 13 6.91 0.24 13.60
CA ARG A 13 8.36 0.44 13.59
C ARG A 13 8.95 0.31 12.19
N ARG A 14 8.59 -0.74 11.45
CA ARG A 14 9.14 -1.02 10.12
C ARG A 14 8.86 0.10 9.13
N TYR A 15 7.63 0.63 9.14
CA TYR A 15 7.27 1.74 8.26
C TYR A 15 7.99 3.04 8.63
N ARG A 16 8.20 3.31 9.93
CA ARG A 16 9.00 4.48 10.36
C ARG A 16 10.46 4.40 9.94
N GLU A 17 11.06 3.21 10.01
CA GLU A 17 12.44 2.98 9.55
C GLU A 17 12.52 3.22 8.04
N PHE A 18 11.56 2.68 7.27
CA PHE A 18 11.47 2.93 5.83
C PHE A 18 11.40 4.43 5.49
N LEU A 19 10.51 5.19 6.15
CA LEU A 19 10.41 6.65 5.90
C LEU A 19 11.67 7.41 6.31
N ALA A 20 12.42 6.94 7.31
CA ALA A 20 13.64 7.60 7.76
C ALA A 20 14.83 7.35 6.83
N GLU A 21 14.90 6.16 6.23
CA GLU A 21 16.01 5.76 5.36
C GLU A 21 15.74 6.03 3.87
N CYS A 22 14.48 5.89 3.46
CA CYS A 22 14.04 5.81 2.07
C CYS A 22 12.74 6.60 1.83
N ASP A 23 12.62 7.81 2.38
CA ASP A 23 11.44 8.66 2.17
C ASP A 23 11.12 8.77 0.66
N PRO A 24 9.98 8.25 0.17
CA PRO A 24 9.72 8.10 -1.25
C PRO A 24 9.41 9.45 -1.89
N LEU A 25 10.44 10.13 -2.38
CA LEU A 25 10.30 11.38 -3.13
C LEU A 25 9.69 11.10 -4.50
N ASP A 26 8.36 11.18 -4.60
CA ASP A 26 7.59 10.95 -5.84
C ASP A 26 7.87 9.57 -6.49
N LEU A 27 7.80 8.51 -5.68
CA LEU A 27 8.05 7.14 -6.14
C LEU A 27 6.75 6.48 -6.61
N GLU A 28 6.64 6.28 -7.92
CA GLU A 28 5.58 5.49 -8.56
C GLU A 28 6.17 4.25 -9.24
N THR A 29 5.60 3.07 -8.96
CA THR A 29 6.02 1.82 -9.61
C THR A 29 5.53 1.78 -11.05
N ARG A 30 6.36 1.24 -11.95
CA ARG A 30 5.99 1.04 -13.35
C ARG A 30 5.76 -0.44 -13.63
N THR A 31 4.50 -0.84 -13.68
CA THR A 31 4.11 -2.17 -14.18
C THR A 31 2.91 -2.06 -15.13
N PRO A 32 2.70 -3.06 -16.00
CA PRO A 32 1.55 -3.14 -16.91
C PRO A 32 0.19 -3.01 -16.21
N SER A 33 -0.01 -3.74 -15.11
CA SER A 33 -1.36 -3.95 -14.55
C SER A 33 -1.63 -3.20 -13.25
N GLU A 34 -0.59 -2.80 -12.49
CA GLU A 34 -0.73 -2.03 -11.25
C GLU A 34 0.41 -1.02 -11.09
N ARG A 35 0.06 0.22 -10.73
CA ARG A 35 1.04 1.27 -10.45
C ARG A 35 0.77 1.83 -9.07
N VAL A 36 1.76 1.79 -8.19
CA VAL A 36 1.64 2.25 -6.80
C VAL A 36 2.50 3.47 -6.61
N ARG A 37 1.88 4.57 -6.21
CA ARG A 37 2.58 5.78 -5.76
C ARG A 37 2.68 5.75 -4.24
N LEU A 38 3.89 5.65 -3.70
CA LEU A 38 4.11 5.70 -2.25
C LEU A 38 4.05 7.14 -1.75
N ILE A 39 3.54 7.32 -0.53
CA ILE A 39 3.39 8.64 0.09
C ILE A 39 4.66 8.99 0.86
N ARG A 40 5.23 10.16 0.58
CA ARG A 40 6.35 10.73 1.36
C ARG A 40 5.90 11.18 2.74
N ALA A 41 6.84 11.19 3.69
CA ALA A 41 6.55 11.50 5.08
C ALA A 41 5.88 12.87 5.29
N ASP A 42 6.24 13.88 4.48
CA ASP A 42 5.64 15.23 4.56
C ASP A 42 4.17 15.28 4.14
N ASP A 43 3.72 14.36 3.29
CA ASP A 43 2.35 14.34 2.80
C ASP A 43 1.44 13.42 3.64
N LEU A 44 2.01 12.55 4.48
CA LEU A 44 1.24 11.53 5.20
C LEU A 44 0.07 12.08 6.01
N GLU A 45 0.24 13.20 6.73
CA GLU A 45 -0.88 13.79 7.49
C GLU A 45 -2.00 14.25 6.59
N LYS A 46 -1.67 14.89 5.47
CA LYS A 46 -2.65 15.34 4.48
C LYS A 46 -3.41 14.17 3.89
N GLU A 47 -2.71 13.08 3.56
CA GLU A 47 -3.31 11.87 2.99
C GLU A 47 -4.22 11.14 3.98
N GLN A 48 -4.09 11.38 5.30
CA GLN A 48 -5.00 10.79 6.29
C GLN A 48 -6.27 11.64 6.56
N ALA A 49 -6.38 12.84 6.01
CA ALA A 49 -7.53 13.72 6.24
C ALA A 49 -8.82 13.09 5.68
N GLY A 50 -9.86 13.03 6.51
CA GLY A 50 -11.11 12.32 6.21
C GLY A 50 -11.07 10.80 6.46
N PHE A 51 -9.90 10.26 6.82
CA PHE A 51 -9.68 8.85 7.09
C PHE A 51 -9.30 8.60 8.56
N ALA A 52 -8.00 8.63 8.86
CA ALA A 52 -7.49 8.47 10.22
C ALA A 52 -7.45 9.81 10.97
N LEU A 53 -7.51 10.93 10.26
CA LEU A 53 -7.54 12.29 10.82
C LEU A 53 -8.81 13.03 10.41
N ASP A 54 -9.34 13.86 11.31
CA ASP A 54 -10.43 14.81 11.01
C ASP A 54 -9.91 16.08 10.29
N ASP A 55 -10.81 16.99 9.98
CA ASP A 55 -10.50 18.26 9.28
C ASP A 55 -9.57 19.18 10.08
N GLU A 56 -9.48 18.99 11.39
CA GLU A 56 -8.57 19.72 12.29
C GLU A 56 -7.21 18.99 12.43
N GLY A 57 -7.08 17.83 11.78
CA GLY A 57 -5.90 17.00 11.83
C GLY A 57 -5.78 16.18 13.11
N ASN A 58 -6.85 15.99 13.88
CA ASN A 58 -6.84 15.15 15.09
C ASN A 58 -7.16 13.68 14.75
N PRO A 59 -6.57 12.71 15.47
CA PRO A 59 -6.89 11.30 15.25
C PRO A 59 -8.35 10.97 15.53
N ILE A 60 -9.02 10.35 14.56
CA ILE A 60 -10.37 9.84 14.72
C ILE A 60 -10.31 8.54 15.51
N SER A 61 -11.02 8.47 16.64
CA SER A 61 -10.94 7.34 17.58
C SER A 61 -11.96 6.22 17.33
N SER A 62 -12.94 6.46 16.45
CA SER A 62 -14.01 5.53 16.08
C SER A 62 -14.07 5.37 14.57
N PRO A 63 -14.59 4.25 14.03
CA PRO A 63 -14.76 4.12 12.59
C PRO A 63 -15.58 5.28 12.02
N THR A 64 -15.15 5.81 10.87
CA THR A 64 -15.90 6.87 10.19
C THR A 64 -17.24 6.33 9.70
N SER A 65 -18.17 7.22 9.36
CA SER A 65 -19.45 6.84 8.74
C SER A 65 -19.27 6.06 7.44
N GLN A 66 -18.12 6.23 6.77
CA GLN A 66 -17.73 5.52 5.56
C GLN A 66 -17.08 4.15 5.84
N GLY A 67 -16.87 3.78 7.10
CA GLY A 67 -16.34 2.47 7.52
C GLY A 67 -14.82 2.37 7.63
N TRP A 68 -14.06 3.47 7.46
CA TRP A 68 -12.60 3.46 7.63
C TRP A 68 -12.24 3.25 9.10
N ARG A 69 -11.21 2.44 9.38
CA ARG A 69 -10.80 2.12 10.75
C ARG A 69 -9.68 3.05 11.23
N PRO A 70 -9.70 3.50 12.50
CA PRO A 70 -8.62 4.32 13.07
C PRO A 70 -7.21 3.73 12.98
N ALA A 71 -7.12 2.39 12.95
CA ALA A 71 -5.85 1.67 12.84
C ALA A 71 -5.37 1.49 11.39
N TRP A 72 -6.10 2.02 10.40
CA TRP A 72 -5.70 1.96 9.00
C TRP A 72 -4.98 3.23 8.61
N VAL A 73 -3.74 3.07 8.14
CA VAL A 73 -2.86 4.17 7.75
C VAL A 73 -2.50 4.03 6.28
N ILE A 74 -2.88 5.01 5.46
CA ILE A 74 -2.57 5.03 4.02
C ILE A 74 -1.07 5.25 3.83
N VAL A 75 -0.45 4.41 3.00
CA VAL A 75 0.99 4.42 2.68
C VAL A 75 1.29 4.62 1.20
N GLY A 76 0.27 4.49 0.35
CA GLY A 76 0.36 4.72 -1.08
C GLY A 76 -1.02 4.72 -1.74
N HIS A 77 -1.06 5.00 -3.03
CA HIS A 77 -2.28 4.97 -3.84
C HIS A 77 -2.01 4.25 -5.16
N SER A 78 -3.04 3.61 -5.71
CA SER A 78 -3.02 3.21 -7.11
C SER A 78 -2.93 4.46 -7.98
N ALA A 79 -1.89 4.57 -8.80
CA ALA A 79 -1.76 5.67 -9.76
C ALA A 79 -2.73 5.53 -10.93
N LEU A 80 -3.36 4.36 -11.11
CA LEU A 80 -4.35 4.09 -12.15
C LEU A 80 -5.77 4.41 -11.69
N LEU A 81 -6.13 4.01 -10.46
CA LEU A 81 -7.52 4.08 -9.96
C LEU A 81 -7.71 5.01 -8.76
N GLY A 82 -6.63 5.46 -8.11
CA GLY A 82 -6.68 6.27 -6.89
C GLY A 82 -7.00 5.49 -5.61
N ASP A 83 -7.17 4.16 -5.70
CA ASP A 83 -7.48 3.33 -4.54
C ASP A 83 -6.31 3.31 -3.54
N PRO A 84 -6.58 3.44 -2.22
CA PRO A 84 -5.52 3.48 -1.22
C PRO A 84 -4.87 2.11 -1.04
N TYR A 85 -3.57 2.14 -0.75
CA TYR A 85 -2.84 1.07 -0.07
C TYR A 85 -2.59 1.50 1.36
N PHE A 86 -2.96 0.67 2.33
CA PHE A 86 -2.92 1.03 3.74
C PHE A 86 -2.46 -0.12 4.63
N LEU A 87 -1.79 0.24 5.72
CA LEU A 87 -1.40 -0.68 6.79
C LEU A 87 -2.56 -0.90 7.75
N ASP A 88 -2.75 -2.13 8.22
CA ASP A 88 -3.52 -2.36 9.45
C ASP A 88 -2.58 -2.39 10.67
N THR A 89 -2.53 -1.29 11.41
CA THR A 89 -1.64 -1.11 12.56
C THR A 89 -2.20 -1.68 13.87
N SER A 90 -3.34 -2.38 13.83
CA SER A 90 -3.98 -2.90 15.04
C SER A 90 -3.22 -4.07 15.67
N SER A 91 -2.47 -4.82 14.86
CA SER A 91 -1.75 -6.04 15.29
C SER A 91 -0.42 -6.18 14.56
N PRO A 92 0.57 -5.30 14.82
CA PRO A 92 1.92 -5.45 14.26
C PRO A 92 2.56 -6.76 14.69
N ASP A 93 3.43 -7.30 13.84
CA ASP A 93 4.27 -8.44 14.18
C ASP A 93 5.35 -8.08 15.24
N PRO A 94 6.14 -9.04 15.74
CA PRO A 94 7.19 -8.76 16.74
C PRO A 94 8.26 -7.75 16.29
N GLU A 95 8.46 -7.57 14.99
CA GLU A 95 9.41 -6.60 14.44
C GLU A 95 8.78 -5.23 14.21
N GLY A 96 7.47 -5.12 14.41
CA GLY A 96 6.69 -3.92 14.15
C GLY A 96 6.42 -3.71 12.68
N ASP A 97 6.24 -4.79 11.91
CA ASP A 97 5.72 -4.78 10.55
C ASP A 97 4.21 -5.07 10.55
N CYS A 98 3.49 -4.60 9.53
CA CYS A 98 2.04 -4.71 9.42
C CYS A 98 1.63 -5.15 8.01
N PRO A 99 0.56 -5.95 7.86
CA PRO A 99 0.00 -6.28 6.55
C PRO A 99 -0.47 -5.02 5.81
N VAL A 100 -0.35 -5.06 4.49
CA VAL A 100 -0.82 -4.03 3.57
C VAL A 100 -2.07 -4.52 2.85
N TYR A 101 -3.08 -3.68 2.83
CA TYR A 101 -4.34 -3.91 2.14
C TYR A 101 -4.60 -2.80 1.13
N THR A 102 -5.50 -3.08 0.20
CA THR A 102 -6.16 -2.07 -0.63
C THR A 102 -7.67 -2.22 -0.52
N ALA A 103 -8.41 -1.20 -0.92
CA ALA A 103 -9.86 -1.27 -1.03
C ALA A 103 -10.34 -0.24 -2.05
N MET A 104 -11.40 -0.59 -2.79
CA MET A 104 -12.03 0.30 -3.76
C MET A 104 -12.54 1.56 -3.07
N SER A 105 -12.08 2.70 -3.56
CA SER A 105 -12.51 4.03 -3.15
C SER A 105 -13.90 4.39 -3.70
N GLY A 106 -14.53 5.43 -3.13
CA GLY A 106 -15.83 5.93 -3.60
C GLY A 106 -17.03 5.04 -3.22
N THR A 107 -16.86 4.11 -2.28
CA THR A 107 -17.94 3.30 -1.72
C THR A 107 -18.13 3.59 -0.23
N ASP A 108 -19.36 3.48 0.26
CA ASP A 108 -19.68 3.64 1.69
C ASP A 108 -19.24 2.43 2.55
N ASN A 109 -18.61 1.42 1.94
CA ASN A 109 -18.23 0.18 2.60
C ASN A 109 -16.86 -0.31 2.14
N TRP A 110 -15.82 0.05 2.90
CA TRP A 110 -14.47 -0.42 2.67
C TRP A 110 -14.36 -1.93 2.89
N LYS A 111 -14.01 -2.65 1.82
CA LYS A 111 -13.72 -4.09 1.84
C LYS A 111 -12.24 -4.31 1.56
N PRO A 112 -11.40 -4.44 2.60
CA PRO A 112 -9.97 -4.65 2.43
C PRO A 112 -9.67 -5.94 1.68
N ARG A 113 -8.81 -5.85 0.67
CA ARG A 113 -8.17 -6.98 0.00
C ARG A 113 -6.69 -6.98 0.41
N LEU A 114 -6.17 -8.13 0.82
CA LEU A 114 -4.77 -8.27 1.21
C LEU A 114 -3.87 -8.07 -0.02
N CYS A 115 -2.90 -7.17 0.08
CA CYS A 115 -1.86 -6.97 -0.92
C CYS A 115 -0.54 -7.59 -0.49
N ALA A 116 -0.21 -7.52 0.80
CA ALA A 116 0.98 -8.18 1.34
C ALA A 116 0.79 -8.51 2.82
N SER A 117 1.39 -9.60 3.25
CA SER A 117 1.39 -10.05 4.65
C SER A 117 2.19 -9.11 5.56
N SER A 118 3.06 -8.27 4.99
CA SER A 118 3.84 -7.26 5.71
C SER A 118 4.20 -6.08 4.78
N PHE A 119 4.59 -4.93 5.33
CA PHE A 119 5.04 -3.77 4.54
C PHE A 119 6.36 -4.07 3.83
N ALA A 120 7.29 -4.77 4.49
CA ALA A 120 8.54 -5.18 3.84
C ALA A 120 8.27 -6.09 2.63
N LEU A 121 7.32 -7.03 2.76
CA LEU A 121 6.88 -7.87 1.65
C LEU A 121 6.16 -7.07 0.57
N PHE A 122 5.37 -6.05 0.93
CA PHE A 122 4.75 -5.15 -0.04
C PHE A 122 5.79 -4.46 -0.92
N VAL A 123 6.79 -3.80 -0.32
CA VAL A 123 7.88 -3.15 -1.07
C VAL A 123 8.64 -4.16 -1.93
N ARG A 124 8.86 -5.38 -1.42
CA ARG A 124 9.49 -6.45 -2.21
C ARG A 124 8.65 -6.87 -3.41
N ILE A 125 7.33 -7.03 -3.25
CA ILE A 125 6.41 -7.36 -4.35
C ILE A 125 6.43 -6.26 -5.41
N LEU A 126 6.42 -4.99 -5.00
CA LEU A 126 6.54 -3.85 -5.92
C LEU A 126 7.85 -3.90 -6.73
N ALA A 127 8.98 -4.18 -6.06
CA ALA A 127 10.28 -4.31 -6.72
C ALA A 127 10.30 -5.47 -7.73
N ILE A 128 9.80 -6.65 -7.32
CA ILE A 128 9.69 -7.82 -8.21
C ILE A 128 8.78 -7.51 -9.40
N GLY A 129 7.65 -6.83 -9.17
CA GLY A 129 6.76 -6.39 -10.24
C GLY A 129 7.46 -5.52 -11.26
N MET A 130 8.27 -4.55 -10.81
CA MET A 130 9.07 -3.71 -11.71
C MET A 130 10.16 -4.51 -12.44
N GLU A 131 10.80 -5.50 -11.79
CA GLU A 131 11.76 -6.39 -12.45
C GLU A 131 11.10 -7.22 -13.57
N VAL A 132 9.93 -7.80 -13.30
CA VAL A 132 9.15 -8.55 -14.30
C VAL A 132 8.70 -7.62 -15.44
N ALA A 133 8.33 -6.39 -15.11
CA ALA A 133 7.88 -5.39 -16.09
C ALA A 133 8.96 -4.97 -17.10
N GLN A 134 10.25 -5.15 -16.80
CA GLN A 134 11.33 -4.86 -17.77
C GLN A 134 11.24 -5.70 -19.06
N GLY A 135 10.50 -6.81 -19.03
CA GLY A 135 10.22 -7.63 -20.20
C GLY A 135 9.11 -7.09 -21.11
N PHE A 136 8.44 -5.99 -20.73
CA PHE A 136 7.27 -5.43 -21.41
C PHE A 136 7.58 -4.03 -21.95
N ALA A 137 6.90 -3.64 -23.04
CA ALA A 137 7.05 -2.31 -23.62
C ALA A 137 6.40 -1.25 -22.71
N GLU A 138 7.05 -0.09 -22.54
CA GLU A 138 6.57 0.96 -21.61
C GLU A 138 5.31 1.71 -22.12
N ASP A 139 5.12 1.79 -23.44
CA ASP A 139 4.18 2.74 -24.08
C ASP A 139 3.01 2.07 -24.85
N ASP A 140 2.94 0.74 -24.92
CA ASP A 140 1.89 0.01 -25.66
C ASP A 140 1.63 -1.35 -25.00
N VAL A 141 1.02 -1.31 -23.81
CA VAL A 141 0.62 -2.52 -23.06
C VAL A 141 -0.76 -2.94 -23.55
N ASP A 142 -0.82 -4.07 -24.26
CA ASP A 142 -2.10 -4.70 -24.63
C ASP A 142 -2.72 -5.38 -23.38
N PRO A 143 -4.06 -5.47 -23.23
CA PRO A 143 -4.69 -6.39 -22.28
C PRO A 143 -4.07 -7.80 -22.20
N ASP A 144 -3.55 -8.34 -23.30
CA ASP A 144 -2.83 -9.62 -23.31
C ASP A 144 -1.48 -9.55 -22.55
N ASP A 145 -0.83 -8.39 -22.53
CA ASP A 145 0.40 -8.14 -21.76
C ASP A 145 0.12 -8.04 -20.26
N GLU A 146 -1.03 -7.51 -19.84
CA GLU A 146 -1.42 -7.48 -18.43
C GLU A 146 -1.58 -8.89 -17.86
N GLN A 147 -2.30 -9.78 -18.57
CA GLN A 147 -2.46 -11.16 -18.11
C GLN A 147 -1.12 -11.90 -18.12
N THR A 148 -0.31 -11.71 -19.18
CA THR A 148 1.03 -12.30 -19.27
C THR A 148 1.93 -11.83 -18.12
N PHE A 149 1.85 -10.54 -17.75
CA PHE A 149 2.55 -9.99 -16.60
C PHE A 149 2.10 -10.64 -15.28
N ARG A 150 0.79 -10.75 -15.06
CA ARG A 150 0.22 -11.39 -13.85
C ARG A 150 0.65 -12.85 -13.74
N ASP A 151 0.65 -13.58 -14.85
CA ASP A 151 1.09 -14.98 -14.92
C ASP A 151 2.60 -15.12 -14.62
N ALA A 152 3.42 -14.17 -15.07
CA ALA A 152 4.85 -14.14 -14.77
C ALA A 152 5.15 -13.74 -13.32
N LEU A 153 4.35 -12.86 -12.73
CA LEU A 153 4.50 -12.39 -11.35
C LEU A 153 4.09 -13.46 -10.33
N GLY A 154 3.00 -14.18 -10.57
CA GLY A 154 2.42 -15.14 -9.63
C GLY A 154 3.39 -16.19 -9.05
N PRO A 155 4.25 -16.86 -9.84
CA PRO A 155 5.26 -17.77 -9.34
C PRO A 155 6.25 -17.12 -8.36
N ARG A 156 6.61 -15.85 -8.56
CA ARG A 156 7.52 -15.11 -7.67
C ARG A 156 6.83 -14.78 -6.34
N LEU A 157 5.55 -14.42 -6.38
CA LEU A 157 4.76 -14.19 -5.16
C LEU A 157 4.56 -15.48 -4.35
N ARG A 158 4.40 -16.63 -5.02
CA ARG A 158 4.32 -17.93 -4.33
C ARG A 158 5.54 -18.20 -3.45
N GLU A 159 6.71 -17.74 -3.85
CA GLU A 159 7.97 -17.92 -3.12
C GLU A 159 8.05 -17.02 -1.87
N TYR A 160 7.57 -15.77 -1.97
CA TYR A 160 7.79 -14.76 -0.93
C TYR A 160 6.56 -14.44 -0.07
N ASP A 161 5.36 -14.47 -0.64
CA ASP A 161 4.12 -14.17 0.05
C ASP A 161 2.93 -14.99 -0.52
N PRO A 162 2.80 -16.26 -0.12
CA PRO A 162 1.70 -17.12 -0.56
C PRO A 162 0.31 -16.58 -0.20
N ALA A 163 0.20 -15.77 0.85
CA ALA A 163 -1.08 -15.18 1.26
C ALA A 163 -1.49 -14.04 0.33
N ALA A 164 -0.54 -13.19 -0.10
CA ALA A 164 -0.78 -12.19 -1.13
C ALA A 164 -1.20 -12.82 -2.46
N LEU A 165 -0.53 -13.92 -2.86
CA LEU A 165 -0.93 -14.69 -4.05
C LEU A 165 -2.37 -15.21 -3.92
N LYS A 166 -2.70 -15.83 -2.79
CA LYS A 166 -4.05 -16.36 -2.54
C LYS A 166 -5.12 -15.27 -2.54
N ALA A 167 -4.77 -14.06 -2.14
CA ALA A 167 -5.68 -12.92 -2.12
C ALA A 167 -6.02 -12.38 -3.52
N GLY A 168 -5.23 -12.71 -4.55
CA GLY A 168 -5.52 -12.39 -5.95
C GLY A 168 -5.58 -10.88 -6.23
N HIS A 169 -4.82 -10.07 -5.50
CA HIS A 169 -4.66 -8.64 -5.83
C HIS A 169 -3.73 -8.47 -7.04
N TRP A 170 -2.61 -9.19 -7.03
CA TRP A 170 -1.55 -9.08 -8.03
C TRP A 170 -1.68 -10.03 -9.22
N THR A 171 -2.55 -11.03 -9.12
CA THR A 171 -2.68 -12.15 -10.08
C THR A 171 -4.13 -12.44 -10.39
#